data_AF-Q0JW12-F1
#
_entry.id   AF-Q0JW12-F1
#
_cell.length_a   1.000
_cell.length_b   1.000
_cell.length_c   1.000
_cell.angle_alpha   90.00
_cell.angle_beta   90.00
_cell.angle_gamma   90.00
#
_symmetry.space_group_name_H-M   'P 1'
#
loop_
_entity.id
_entity.type
_entity.pdbx_description
1 polymer ?
#
loop_
_entity_poly.entity_id
_entity_poly.type
_entity_poly.pdbx_seq_one_letter_code
_entity_poly.pdbx_strand_id
1 'polypeptide(L)'
;SFRDTEKWRQIVEAEKMVCNACKEICLGLKEEELMGLFAEGSMRKALKAKLGEEKASHRGYLECAFVDIKLLLDAHKEHGGDVTKELVMQMLLGKKGKNIDKRYINKVANVVKERQRRREREIEKNMKELMRDEEKAKSKEKAKSKEKAKSKKKGESVGVSEAKEEEKKESETEEVEASEEVGIPSVEVGGAR
;
A
#
# COMPACT_ATOMS: atom_id res chain seq x y z
N SER A 1 4.31 36.74 22.32
CA SER A 1 3.58 37.59 21.37
C SER A 1 2.77 36.72 20.42
N PHE A 2 1.71 37.21 19.76
CA PHE A 2 0.90 36.41 18.79
C PHE A 2 1.75 35.77 17.67
N ARG A 3 2.86 36.44 17.29
CA ARG A 3 3.84 35.93 16.31
C ARG A 3 4.56 34.66 16.76
N ASP A 4 4.73 34.46 18.06
CA ASP A 4 5.37 33.26 18.58
C ASP A 4 4.40 32.08 18.51
N THR A 5 3.12 32.32 18.83
CA THR A 5 2.06 31.29 18.76
C THR A 5 1.83 30.78 17.33
N GLU A 6 1.82 31.66 16.33
CA GLU A 6 1.63 31.25 14.93
C GLU A 6 2.82 30.44 14.40
N LYS A 7 4.06 30.83 14.74
CA LYS A 7 5.25 30.04 14.41
C LYS A 7 5.20 28.65 15.06
N TRP A 8 4.83 28.58 16.33
CA TRP A 8 4.66 27.30 17.03
C TRP A 8 3.58 26.43 16.40
N ARG A 9 2.45 27.02 15.97
CA ARG A 9 1.40 26.30 15.26
C ARG A 9 1.94 25.66 13.98
N GLN A 10 2.71 26.40 13.18
CA GLN A 10 3.32 25.89 11.95
C GLN A 10 4.33 24.76 12.21
N ILE A 11 5.13 24.88 13.28
CA ILE A 11 6.06 23.82 13.70
C ILE A 11 5.29 22.55 14.04
N VAL A 12 4.28 22.64 14.91
CA VAL A 12 3.47 21.49 15.34
C VAL A 12 2.74 20.85 14.15
N GLU A 13 2.23 21.65 13.22
CA GLU A 13 1.58 21.15 12.01
C GLU A 13 2.56 20.38 11.12
N ALA A 14 3.76 20.92 10.90
CA ALA A 14 4.80 20.25 10.12
C ALA A 14 5.29 18.97 10.79
N GLU A 15 5.50 18.99 12.12
CA GLU A 15 5.89 17.80 12.89
C GLU A 15 4.83 16.71 12.81
N LYS A 16 3.54 17.06 13.00
CA LYS A 16 2.44 16.10 12.88
C LYS A 16 2.41 15.46 11.50
N MET A 17 2.56 16.27 10.46
CA MET A 17 2.58 15.80 9.08
C MET A 17 3.77 14.87 8.80
N VAL A 18 4.98 15.22 9.26
CA VAL A 18 6.18 14.37 9.11
C VAL A 18 6.03 13.06 9.90
N CYS A 19 5.51 13.12 11.13
CA CYS A 19 5.25 11.93 11.95
C CYS A 19 4.24 10.99 11.29
N ASN A 20 3.15 11.53 10.71
CA ASN A 20 2.18 10.74 9.98
C ASN A 20 2.81 10.07 8.75
N ALA A 21 3.60 10.81 7.96
CA ALA A 21 4.33 10.25 6.83
C ALA A 21 5.32 9.15 7.26
N CYS A 22 6.08 9.35 8.34
CA CYS A 22 6.95 8.32 8.92
C CYS A 22 6.16 7.08 9.33
N LYS A 23 5.01 7.24 10.01
CA LYS A 23 4.14 6.13 10.39
C LYS A 23 3.68 5.35 9.15
N GLU A 24 3.26 6.02 8.10
CA GLU A 24 2.84 5.38 6.84
C GLU A 24 3.98 4.70 6.08
N ILE A 25 5.23 5.17 6.23
CA ILE A 25 6.41 4.51 5.66
C ILE A 25 6.70 3.24 6.46
N CYS A 26 6.76 3.32 7.79
CA CYS A 26 7.06 2.18 8.64
C CYS A 26 6.00 1.07 8.53
N LEU A 27 4.73 1.43 8.39
CA LEU A 27 3.64 0.45 8.22
C LEU A 27 3.49 -0.04 6.78
N GLY A 28 3.98 0.73 5.80
CA GLY A 28 3.79 0.46 4.37
C GLY A 28 4.91 -0.36 3.72
N LEU A 29 6.04 -0.54 4.40
CA LEU A 29 7.20 -1.30 3.92
C LEU A 29 7.32 -2.62 4.68
N LYS A 30 7.89 -3.63 4.03
CA LYS A 30 8.34 -4.83 4.75
C LYS A 30 9.53 -4.50 5.65
N GLU A 31 9.76 -5.31 6.67
CA GLU A 31 10.85 -5.10 7.62
C GLU A 31 12.21 -4.99 6.91
N GLU A 32 12.48 -5.85 5.93
CA GLU A 32 13.75 -5.83 5.18
C GLU A 32 13.91 -4.55 4.35
N GLU A 33 12.83 -4.07 3.76
CA GLU A 33 12.81 -2.83 2.97
C GLU A 33 13.03 -1.61 3.89
N LEU A 34 12.40 -1.61 5.06
CA LEU A 34 12.56 -0.57 6.07
C LEU A 34 13.99 -0.53 6.63
N MET A 35 14.55 -1.70 6.94
CA MET A 35 15.94 -1.83 7.38
C MET A 35 16.91 -1.39 6.29
N GLY A 36 16.64 -1.75 5.03
CA GLY A 36 17.38 -1.29 3.86
C GLY A 36 17.37 0.24 3.73
N LEU A 37 16.20 0.87 3.90
CA LEU A 37 16.04 2.32 3.90
C LEU A 37 16.92 3.00 4.96
N PHE A 38 16.90 2.48 6.19
CA PHE A 38 17.70 3.05 7.28
C PHE A 38 19.19 2.82 7.10
N ALA A 39 19.61 1.63 6.66
CA ALA A 39 21.01 1.31 6.38
C ALA A 39 21.56 2.21 5.27
N GLU A 40 20.82 2.35 4.17
CA GLU A 40 21.21 3.22 3.06
C GLU A 40 21.29 4.69 3.49
N GLY A 41 20.28 5.17 4.23
CA GLY A 41 20.27 6.53 4.77
C GLY A 41 21.47 6.81 5.67
N SER A 42 21.78 5.88 6.58
CA SER A 42 22.93 5.96 7.48
C SER A 42 24.26 5.99 6.70
N MET A 43 24.44 5.08 5.75
CA MET A 43 25.63 5.01 4.91
C MET A 43 25.83 6.29 4.09
N ARG A 44 24.78 6.81 3.45
CA ARG A 44 24.86 8.06 2.67
C ARG A 44 25.26 9.25 3.55
N LYS A 45 24.74 9.34 4.77
CA LYS A 45 25.12 10.39 5.73
C LYS A 45 26.59 10.25 6.16
N ALA A 46 27.03 9.03 6.48
CA ALA A 46 28.41 8.75 6.85
C ALA A 46 29.40 9.10 5.73
N LEU A 47 29.07 8.78 4.47
CA LEU A 47 29.88 9.13 3.30
C LEU A 47 30.00 10.65 3.12
N LYS A 48 28.90 11.39 3.24
CA LYS A 48 28.93 12.87 3.15
C LYS A 48 29.79 13.49 4.25
N ALA A 49 29.75 12.94 5.47
CA ALA A 49 30.61 13.40 6.54
C ALA A 49 32.10 13.15 6.24
N LYS A 50 32.45 11.97 5.71
CA LYS A 50 33.84 11.66 5.29
C LYS A 50 34.34 12.57 4.17
N LEU A 51 33.46 12.99 3.26
CA LEU A 51 33.78 13.89 2.16
C LEU A 51 33.87 15.36 2.58
N GLY A 52 33.76 15.67 3.87
CA GLY A 52 33.81 17.05 4.38
C GLY A 52 32.58 17.88 4.01
N GLU A 53 31.53 17.27 3.45
CA GLU A 53 30.27 17.95 3.19
C GLU A 53 29.47 18.23 4.47
N GLU A 54 29.86 17.63 5.60
CA GLU A 54 29.14 17.68 6.88
C GLU A 54 30.01 17.32 8.08
N LYS A 55 29.78 17.99 9.23
CA LYS A 55 30.25 17.47 10.52
C LYS A 55 29.24 16.44 11.01
N ALA A 56 29.68 15.21 11.27
CA ALA A 56 28.81 14.17 11.82
C ALA A 56 28.30 14.60 13.20
N SER A 57 27.03 14.96 13.29
CA SER A 57 26.34 15.23 14.55
C SER A 57 26.06 13.88 15.24
N HIS A 58 26.38 13.71 16.53
CA HIS A 58 26.13 12.47 17.32
C HIS A 58 24.66 12.24 17.67
N ARG A 59 23.79 12.76 16.82
CA ARG A 59 22.41 13.10 17.02
C ARG A 59 21.71 12.37 15.86
N GLY A 60 20.82 11.44 16.19
CA GLY A 60 20.26 10.34 15.40
C GLY A 60 19.49 10.66 14.10
N TYR A 61 18.62 9.72 13.69
CA TYR A 61 18.19 9.52 12.30
C TYR A 61 17.46 10.69 11.62
N LEU A 62 16.86 11.63 12.36
CA LEU A 62 16.18 12.82 11.82
C LEU A 62 16.90 14.14 12.15
N GLU A 63 18.04 14.07 12.83
CA GLU A 63 18.58 15.23 13.51
C GLU A 63 19.26 16.20 12.51
N CYS A 64 18.70 17.40 12.40
CA CYS A 64 19.17 18.53 11.60
C CYS A 64 18.89 18.54 10.09
N ALA A 65 17.81 17.89 9.62
CA ALA A 65 17.22 18.33 8.35
C ALA A 65 16.54 19.69 8.55
N PHE A 66 17.28 20.80 8.45
CA PHE A 66 16.70 22.13 8.33
C PHE A 66 15.91 22.19 7.02
N VAL A 67 14.65 21.79 7.09
CA VAL A 67 13.68 22.01 6.02
C VAL A 67 12.99 23.33 6.33
N ASP A 68 12.82 24.16 5.31
CA ASP A 68 11.94 25.31 5.44
C ASP A 68 10.52 24.81 5.75
N ILE A 69 10.04 25.10 6.97
CA ILE A 69 8.74 24.65 7.46
C ILE A 69 7.63 25.13 6.55
N LYS A 70 7.71 26.38 6.08
CA LYS A 70 6.69 26.93 5.17
C LYS A 70 6.70 26.18 3.85
N LEU A 71 7.90 25.94 3.31
CA LEU A 71 8.04 25.19 2.06
C LEU A 71 7.45 23.78 2.17
N LEU A 72 7.64 23.10 3.29
CA LEU A 72 7.12 21.75 3.50
C LEU A 72 5.59 21.74 3.68
N LEU A 73 5.05 22.71 4.43
CA LEU A 73 3.61 22.89 4.58
C LEU A 73 2.93 23.26 3.25
N ASP A 74 3.53 24.16 2.48
CA ASP A 74 3.04 24.56 1.16
C ASP A 74 3.06 23.37 0.19
N ALA A 75 4.13 22.58 0.20
CA ALA A 75 4.21 21.37 -0.62
C ALA A 75 3.10 20.35 -0.29
N HIS A 76 2.80 20.17 0.99
CA HIS A 76 1.72 19.29 1.43
C HIS A 76 0.34 19.81 1.00
N LYS A 77 0.11 21.12 1.13
CA LYS A 77 -1.15 21.75 0.69
C LYS A 77 -1.34 21.69 -0.83
N GLU A 78 -0.25 21.88 -1.59
CA GLU A 78 -0.29 21.92 -3.06
C GLU A 78 -0.37 20.52 -3.68
N HIS A 79 0.42 19.57 -3.18
CA HIS A 79 0.60 18.26 -3.84
C HIS A 79 0.06 17.07 -3.05
N GLY A 80 -0.33 17.26 -1.79
CA GLY A 80 -0.93 16.23 -0.94
C GLY A 80 0.06 15.30 -0.23
N GLY A 81 -0.51 14.33 0.51
CA GLY A 81 0.21 13.44 1.41
C GLY A 81 1.24 12.53 0.73
N ASP A 82 0.97 12.03 -0.49
CA ASP A 82 1.91 11.14 -1.19
C ASP A 82 3.24 11.82 -1.53
N VAL A 83 3.20 13.11 -1.89
CA VAL A 83 4.41 13.90 -2.14
C VAL A 83 5.14 14.18 -0.84
N THR A 84 4.42 14.51 0.23
CA THR A 84 5.01 14.64 1.58
C THR A 84 5.70 13.35 2.01
N LYS A 85 5.06 12.20 1.83
CA LYS A 85 5.61 10.89 2.15
C LYS A 85 6.92 10.62 1.39
N GLU A 86 6.92 10.87 0.08
CA GLU A 86 8.13 10.72 -0.73
C GLU A 86 9.23 11.70 -0.29
N LEU A 87 8.91 12.96 0.04
CA LEU A 87 9.89 13.91 0.57
C LEU A 87 10.50 13.43 1.90
N VAL A 88 9.70 12.91 2.81
CA VAL A 88 10.16 12.32 4.08
C VAL A 88 11.06 11.11 3.82
N MET A 89 10.70 10.24 2.89
CA MET A 89 11.55 9.11 2.49
C MET A 89 12.91 9.57 1.94
N GLN A 90 12.94 10.63 1.14
CA GLN A 90 14.19 11.21 0.65
C GLN A 90 15.06 11.77 1.79
N MET A 91 14.45 12.37 2.82
CA MET A 91 15.18 12.82 4.02
C MET A 91 15.76 11.64 4.81
N LEU A 92 15.01 10.55 4.97
CA LEU A 92 15.49 9.31 5.59
C LEU A 92 16.69 8.74 4.82
N LEU A 93 16.65 8.79 3.48
CA LEU A 93 17.75 8.46 2.57
C LEU A 93 18.92 9.48 2.59
N GLY A 94 18.97 10.38 3.57
CA GLY A 94 20.08 11.30 3.77
C GLY A 94 20.08 12.53 2.84
N LYS A 95 18.94 12.87 2.23
CA LYS A 95 18.79 14.18 1.57
C LYS A 95 18.75 15.27 2.63
N LYS A 96 19.55 16.32 2.46
CA LYS A 96 19.58 17.47 3.37
C LYS A 96 18.35 18.34 3.13
N GLY A 97 17.73 18.84 4.20
CA GLY A 97 16.58 19.76 4.10
C GLY A 97 16.87 21.00 3.26
N LYS A 98 18.08 21.57 3.37
CA LYS A 98 18.53 22.70 2.53
C LYS A 98 18.58 22.41 1.02
N ASN A 99 18.60 21.13 0.62
CA ASN A 99 18.57 20.70 -0.78
C ASN A 99 17.14 20.37 -1.25
N ILE A 100 16.14 20.59 -0.40
CA ILE A 100 14.71 20.46 -0.72
C ILE A 100 14.23 21.88 -1.00
N ASP A 101 14.33 22.29 -2.25
CA ASP A 101 13.77 23.55 -2.75
C ASP A 101 12.47 23.29 -3.53
N LYS A 102 11.79 24.37 -3.93
CA LYS A 102 10.55 24.28 -4.72
C LYS A 102 10.72 23.49 -6.02
N ARG A 103 11.88 23.61 -6.68
CA ARG A 103 12.20 22.87 -7.91
C ARG A 103 12.25 21.37 -7.64
N TYR A 104 12.88 20.97 -6.54
CA TYR A 104 12.97 19.57 -6.14
C TYR A 104 11.59 19.01 -5.77
N ILE A 105 10.78 19.77 -5.05
CA ILE A 105 9.39 19.38 -4.71
C ILE A 105 8.58 19.11 -5.98
N ASN A 106 8.64 19.99 -6.97
CA ASN A 106 7.95 19.79 -8.24
C ASN A 106 8.46 18.55 -8.99
N LYS A 107 9.75 18.25 -8.92
CA LYS A 107 10.31 17.01 -9.48
C LYS A 107 9.73 15.79 -8.78
N VAL A 108 9.67 15.79 -7.44
CA VAL A 108 9.09 14.70 -6.65
C VAL A 108 7.60 14.53 -6.96
N ALA A 109 6.85 15.63 -7.04
CA ALA A 109 5.43 15.60 -7.39
C ALA A 109 5.18 14.96 -8.76
N ASN A 110 6.00 15.28 -9.77
CA ASN A 110 5.90 14.65 -11.09
C ASN A 110 6.19 13.14 -11.04
N VAL A 111 7.18 12.71 -10.25
CA VAL A 111 7.51 11.28 -10.07
C VAL A 111 6.34 10.54 -9.41
N VAL A 112 5.76 11.11 -8.34
CA VAL A 112 4.62 10.54 -7.64
C VAL A 112 3.40 10.44 -8.56
N LYS A 113 3.09 11.52 -9.29
CA LYS A 113 1.98 11.57 -10.25
C LYS A 113 2.14 10.53 -11.37
N GLU A 114 3.35 10.35 -11.89
CA GLU A 114 3.61 9.33 -12.91
C GLU A 114 3.48 7.91 -12.34
N ARG A 115 3.96 7.66 -11.12
CA ARG A 115 3.79 6.37 -10.44
C ARG A 115 2.31 6.05 -10.22
N GLN A 116 1.49 7.03 -9.85
CA GLN A 116 0.05 6.86 -9.72
C GLN A 116 -0.61 6.53 -11.06
N ARG A 117 -0.32 7.29 -12.12
CA ARG A 117 -0.85 7.05 -13.46
C ARG A 117 -0.49 5.67 -14.02
N ARG A 118 0.68 5.13 -13.66
CA ARG A 118 1.08 3.77 -14.07
C ARG A 118 0.22 2.72 -13.38
N ARG A 119 0.01 2.86 -12.07
CA ARG A 119 -0.87 1.98 -11.29
C ARG A 119 -2.31 2.02 -11.81
N GLU A 120 -2.83 3.21 -12.12
CA GLU A 120 -4.17 3.35 -12.72
C GLU A 120 -4.28 2.64 -14.08
N ARG A 121 -3.26 2.79 -14.95
CA ARG A 121 -3.21 2.10 -16.25
C ARG A 121 -3.13 0.57 -16.10
N GLU A 122 -2.43 0.07 -15.09
CA GLU A 122 -2.36 -1.38 -14.80
C GLU A 122 -3.70 -1.91 -14.28
N ILE A 123 -4.35 -1.19 -13.37
CA ILE A 123 -5.69 -1.54 -12.88
C ILE A 123 -6.70 -1.55 -14.03
N GLU A 124 -6.66 -0.54 -14.90
CA GLU A 124 -7.55 -0.47 -16.07
C GLU A 124 -7.32 -1.66 -17.03
N LYS A 125 -6.06 -2.02 -17.29
CA LYS A 125 -5.72 -3.19 -18.11
C LYS A 125 -6.23 -4.49 -17.48
N ASN A 126 -5.99 -4.68 -16.19
CA ASN A 126 -6.42 -5.87 -15.46
C ASN A 126 -7.96 -5.98 -15.45
N MET A 127 -8.66 -4.86 -15.24
CA MET A 127 -10.13 -4.83 -15.29
C MET A 127 -10.66 -5.21 -16.69
N LYS A 128 -10.06 -4.68 -17.76
CA LYS A 128 -10.44 -5.04 -19.13
C LYS A 128 -10.16 -6.50 -19.46
N GLU A 129 -9.13 -7.09 -18.87
CA GLU A 129 -8.83 -8.52 -19.03
C GLU A 129 -9.88 -9.38 -18.31
N LEU A 130 -10.19 -9.06 -17.06
CA LEU A 130 -11.23 -9.74 -16.28
C LEU A 130 -12.59 -9.72 -16.99
N MET A 131 -13.03 -8.57 -17.52
CA MET A 131 -14.28 -8.47 -18.26
C MET A 131 -14.30 -9.35 -19.52
N ARG A 132 -13.19 -9.40 -20.27
CA ARG A 132 -13.08 -10.26 -21.46
C ARG A 132 -13.13 -11.74 -21.11
N ASP A 133 -12.52 -12.14 -20.00
CA ASP A 133 -12.53 -13.53 -19.59
C ASP A 133 -13.89 -13.95 -19.03
N GLU A 134 -14.61 -13.03 -18.36
CA GLU A 134 -16.00 -13.25 -17.97
C GLU A 134 -16.93 -13.43 -19.18
N GLU A 135 -16.78 -12.61 -20.23
CA GLU A 135 -17.53 -12.76 -21.48
C GLU A 135 -17.25 -14.09 -22.19
N LYS A 136 -15.99 -14.51 -22.25
CA LYS A 136 -15.61 -15.82 -22.79
C LYS A 136 -16.17 -16.96 -21.95
N ALA A 137 -16.16 -16.84 -20.62
CA ALA A 137 -16.73 -17.85 -19.72
C ALA A 137 -18.24 -18.01 -19.94
N LYS A 138 -18.99 -16.90 -19.96
CA LYS A 138 -20.43 -16.88 -20.28
C LYS A 138 -20.74 -17.48 -21.65
N SER A 139 -19.90 -17.21 -22.65
CA SER A 139 -20.04 -17.77 -23.99
C SER A 139 -19.81 -19.28 -24.04
N LYS A 140 -18.77 -19.77 -23.33
CA LYS A 140 -18.48 -21.21 -23.20
C LYS A 140 -19.60 -21.93 -22.44
N GLU A 141 -20.16 -21.32 -21.41
CA GLU A 141 -21.28 -21.89 -20.63
C GLU A 141 -22.55 -21.99 -21.48
N LYS A 142 -22.89 -20.94 -22.24
CA LYS A 142 -24.01 -20.96 -23.19
C LYS A 142 -23.82 -22.03 -24.28
N ALA A 143 -22.59 -22.23 -24.77
CA ALA A 143 -22.29 -23.28 -25.75
C ALA A 143 -22.49 -24.69 -25.17
N LYS A 144 -21.94 -24.95 -23.98
CA LYS A 144 -22.14 -26.24 -23.27
C LYS A 144 -23.60 -26.52 -22.93
N SER A 145 -24.36 -25.49 -22.56
CA SER A 145 -25.81 -25.57 -22.30
C SER A 145 -26.58 -25.95 -23.57
N LYS A 146 -26.29 -25.31 -24.71
CA LYS A 146 -26.92 -25.64 -26.00
C LYS A 146 -26.57 -27.06 -26.48
N GLU A 147 -25.36 -27.53 -26.21
CA GLU A 147 -24.91 -28.88 -26.55
C GLU A 147 -25.63 -29.94 -25.70
N LYS A 148 -25.78 -29.73 -24.38
CA LYS A 148 -26.61 -30.56 -23.49
C LYS A 148 -28.09 -30.57 -23.88
N ALA A 149 -28.63 -29.45 -24.35
CA ALA A 149 -30.02 -29.37 -24.82
C ALA A 149 -30.23 -30.14 -26.14
N LYS A 150 -29.25 -30.12 -27.06
CA LYS A 150 -29.27 -30.92 -28.29
C LYS A 150 -29.10 -32.41 -28.04
N SER A 151 -28.29 -32.82 -27.06
CA SER A 151 -28.13 -34.25 -26.72
C SER A 151 -29.39 -34.83 -26.08
N LYS A 152 -30.10 -34.06 -25.22
CA LYS A 152 -31.42 -34.47 -24.70
C LYS A 152 -32.46 -34.67 -25.82
N LYS A 153 -32.50 -33.78 -26.81
CA LYS A 153 -33.46 -33.87 -27.94
C LYS A 153 -33.16 -35.02 -28.91
N LYS A 154 -31.94 -35.58 -28.89
CA LYS A 154 -31.54 -36.75 -29.70
C LYS A 154 -31.74 -38.09 -28.96
N GLY A 155 -31.96 -38.05 -27.64
CA GLY A 155 -32.30 -39.22 -26.82
C GLY A 155 -33.80 -39.53 -26.76
N GLU A 156 -34.65 -38.64 -27.28
CA GLU A 156 -36.11 -38.73 -27.16
C GLU A 156 -36.80 -39.31 -28.41
N SER A 157 -36.05 -39.98 -29.29
CA SER A 157 -36.59 -40.61 -30.51
C SER A 157 -36.40 -42.13 -30.59
N VAL A 158 -36.15 -42.82 -29.48
CA VAL A 158 -36.23 -44.28 -29.43
C VAL A 158 -36.96 -44.72 -28.14
N GLY A 159 -38.24 -45.06 -28.28
CA GLY A 159 -38.92 -46.15 -27.56
C GLY A 159 -39.30 -45.97 -26.08
N VAL A 160 -40.61 -45.91 -25.82
CA VAL A 160 -41.39 -46.54 -24.71
C VAL A 160 -40.65 -47.75 -24.08
N SER A 161 -40.60 -48.06 -22.77
CA SER A 161 -41.37 -47.87 -21.53
C SER A 161 -40.36 -47.95 -20.34
N GLU A 162 -40.58 -47.54 -19.09
CA GLU A 162 -41.51 -48.05 -18.08
C GLU A 162 -41.13 -47.39 -16.73
N ALA A 163 -42.09 -47.37 -15.80
CA ALA A 163 -42.03 -46.67 -14.51
C ALA A 163 -40.92 -47.13 -13.54
N LYS A 164 -40.37 -46.19 -12.77
CA LYS A 164 -40.38 -46.29 -11.30
C LYS A 164 -40.06 -44.97 -10.60
N GLU A 165 -41.10 -44.51 -9.92
CA GLU A 165 -41.12 -43.66 -8.74
C GLU A 165 -40.09 -44.11 -7.68
N GLU A 166 -39.30 -43.17 -7.15
CA GLU A 166 -39.05 -43.11 -5.71
C GLU A 166 -38.66 -41.70 -5.26
N GLU A 167 -39.28 -41.31 -4.16
CA GLU A 167 -39.33 -40.00 -3.55
C GLU A 167 -38.03 -39.54 -2.86
N LYS A 168 -37.95 -38.21 -2.69
CA LYS A 168 -37.45 -37.46 -1.51
C LYS A 168 -36.29 -38.05 -0.70
N LYS A 169 -35.28 -37.19 -0.52
CA LYS A 169 -35.12 -36.50 0.78
C LYS A 169 -34.33 -35.20 0.66
N GLU A 170 -34.99 -34.12 1.03
CA GLU A 170 -34.37 -32.91 1.57
C GLU A 170 -33.60 -33.27 2.85
N SER A 171 -32.45 -32.64 3.04
CA SER A 171 -31.95 -32.34 4.38
C SER A 171 -31.14 -31.05 4.31
N GLU A 172 -31.81 -29.96 4.68
CA GLU A 172 -31.17 -28.86 5.38
C GLU A 172 -30.44 -29.41 6.61
N THR A 173 -29.21 -28.96 6.82
CA THR A 173 -28.64 -28.85 8.17
C THR A 173 -27.85 -27.55 8.22
N GLU A 174 -28.29 -26.71 9.15
CA GLU A 174 -27.71 -25.46 9.60
C GLU A 174 -26.24 -25.59 10.05
N GLU A 175 -25.61 -24.42 10.00
CA GLU A 175 -24.42 -23.92 10.67
C GLU A 175 -23.89 -24.71 11.88
N VAL A 176 -22.56 -24.86 11.96
CA VAL A 176 -21.80 -24.55 13.19
C VAL A 176 -20.42 -24.01 12.79
N GLU A 177 -20.15 -22.76 13.18
CA GLU A 177 -18.82 -22.17 13.19
C GLU A 177 -17.85 -22.99 14.07
N ALA A 178 -16.65 -23.24 13.55
CA ALA A 178 -15.50 -23.62 14.38
C ALA A 178 -14.34 -22.68 14.04
N SER A 179 -14.28 -21.62 14.82
CA SER A 179 -13.10 -20.80 15.06
C SER A 179 -11.98 -21.67 15.62
N GLU A 180 -10.87 -21.77 14.89
CA GLU A 180 -9.63 -22.38 15.40
C GLU A 180 -8.68 -21.25 15.80
N GLU A 181 -8.83 -20.82 17.06
CA GLU A 181 -7.82 -20.09 17.82
C GLU A 181 -6.54 -20.95 17.93
N VAL A 182 -5.48 -20.58 17.21
CA VAL A 182 -4.14 -21.11 17.45
C VAL A 182 -3.29 -20.05 18.12
N GLY A 183 -3.37 -20.08 19.45
CA GLY A 183 -2.22 -20.13 20.36
C GLY A 183 -1.06 -19.19 20.11
N ILE A 184 -1.11 -18.03 20.75
CA ILE A 184 0.04 -17.14 20.99
C ILE A 184 0.91 -17.77 22.09
N PRO A 185 2.22 -18.05 21.88
CA PRO A 185 3.10 -18.37 22.99
C PRO A 185 3.56 -17.08 23.69
N SER A 186 3.01 -16.85 24.88
CA SER A 186 3.49 -15.88 25.86
C SER A 186 4.93 -16.20 26.25
N VAL A 187 5.84 -15.22 26.13
CA VAL A 187 7.14 -15.26 26.79
C VAL A 187 7.24 -14.05 27.71
N GLU A 188 6.98 -14.31 28.99
CA GLU A 188 7.38 -13.49 30.11
C GLU A 188 8.77 -13.96 30.55
N VAL A 189 9.82 -13.13 30.40
CA VAL A 189 11.03 -13.26 31.21
C VAL A 189 11.64 -11.89 31.47
N GLY A 190 11.49 -11.45 32.72
CA GLY A 190 12.65 -11.01 33.50
C GLY A 190 13.07 -9.55 33.37
N GLY A 191 12.55 -8.71 34.26
CA GLY A 191 13.29 -7.57 34.75
C GLY A 191 14.59 -8.00 35.44
N ALA A 192 15.65 -7.27 35.17
CA ALA A 192 16.81 -7.18 36.05
C ALA A 192 17.18 -5.69 36.17
N ARG A 193 17.56 -5.35 37.39
CA ARG A 193 17.65 -4.02 38.00
C ARG A 193 18.67 -3.08 37.36
#